data_AF-A0AAV2R059-F1
#
_entry.id   AF-A0AAV2R059-F1
#
_cell.length_a   1.000
_cell.length_b   1.000
_cell.length_c   1.000
_cell.angle_alpha   90.00
_cell.angle_beta   90.00
_cell.angle_gamma   90.00
#
_symmetry.space_group_name_H-M   'P 1'
#
loop_
_entity.id
_entity.type
_entity.pdbx_description
1 polymer ?
#
loop_
_entity_poly.entity_id
_entity_poly.type
_entity_poly.pdbx_seq_one_letter_code
_entity_poly.pdbx_strand_id
1 'polypeptide(L)'
;NILDSVGAWLNFTNTFTHLSSDEKWGSLENGSWNGMLGDVYRGEKDLAINYFTITDERAQDFDFSVSYYNEGFGFIGLIPVPLPPAMSLLFPFSPVLWMSLMAMIAVACMSFHVLQLQYDRSRSISESIIAVSQ
;
A
#
# COMPACT_ATOMS: atom_id res chain seq x y z
N ASN A 1 -28.48 23.06 -0.14
CA ASN A 1 -27.92 22.25 -1.24
C ASN A 1 -27.29 23.21 -2.26
N ILE A 2 -26.22 22.85 -2.99
CA ILE A 2 -25.60 23.72 -4.01
C ILE A 2 -26.64 24.09 -5.08
N LEU A 3 -27.49 23.14 -5.48
CA LEU A 3 -28.49 23.38 -6.52
C LEU A 3 -29.54 24.42 -6.08
N ASP A 4 -29.94 24.45 -4.80
CA ASP A 4 -30.89 25.44 -4.30
C ASP A 4 -30.28 26.85 -4.29
N SER A 5 -28.97 26.95 -4.02
CA SER A 5 -28.25 28.23 -4.01
C SER A 5 -28.13 28.79 -5.44
N VAL A 6 -27.83 27.93 -6.41
CA VAL A 6 -27.78 28.29 -7.83
C VAL A 6 -29.19 28.60 -8.36
N GLY A 7 -30.21 27.84 -7.93
CA GLY A 7 -31.62 28.09 -8.22
C GLY A 7 -32.11 29.45 -7.77
N ALA A 8 -31.76 29.84 -6.53
CA ALA A 8 -32.07 31.17 -6.01
C ALA A 8 -31.35 32.30 -6.76
N TRP A 9 -30.10 32.08 -7.20
CA TRP A 9 -29.31 33.07 -7.91
C TRP A 9 -29.77 33.28 -9.36
N LEU A 10 -30.10 32.19 -10.07
CA LEU A 10 -30.55 32.20 -11.46
C LEU A 10 -32.09 32.26 -11.61
N ASN A 11 -32.82 32.27 -10.49
CA ASN A 11 -34.27 32.33 -10.43
C ASN A 11 -34.98 31.18 -11.17
N PHE A 12 -34.56 29.93 -10.90
CA PHE A 12 -35.26 28.73 -11.38
C PHE A 12 -35.65 27.80 -10.24
N THR A 13 -36.70 26.99 -10.47
CA THR A 13 -37.12 25.90 -9.60
C THR A 13 -36.62 24.57 -10.15
N ASN A 14 -36.33 23.63 -9.26
CA ASN A 14 -35.76 22.33 -9.60
C ASN A 14 -36.69 21.20 -9.15
N THR A 15 -36.63 20.07 -9.86
CA THR A 15 -37.30 18.82 -9.45
C THR A 15 -36.26 17.71 -9.42
N PHE A 16 -36.06 17.12 -8.25
CA PHE A 16 -35.04 16.10 -8.05
C PHE A 16 -35.56 14.74 -8.50
N THR A 17 -34.74 14.02 -9.26
CA THR A 17 -34.92 12.60 -9.56
C THR A 17 -33.67 11.87 -9.09
N HIS A 18 -33.83 10.93 -8.16
CA HIS A 18 -32.70 10.32 -7.46
C HIS A 18 -32.00 9.20 -8.23
N LEU A 19 -32.65 8.63 -9.24
CA LEU A 19 -32.15 7.51 -10.02
C LEU A 19 -32.37 7.81 -11.51
N SER A 20 -31.39 7.46 -12.34
CA SER A 20 -31.62 7.41 -13.79
C SER A 20 -32.57 6.26 -14.12
N SER A 21 -33.08 6.28 -15.34
CA SER A 21 -33.98 5.23 -15.85
C SER A 21 -33.42 3.80 -15.70
N ASP A 22 -32.09 3.66 -15.65
CA ASP A 22 -31.33 2.40 -15.59
C ASP A 22 -30.37 2.29 -14.40
N GLU A 23 -30.45 3.22 -13.43
CA GLU A 23 -29.58 3.33 -12.24
C GLU A 23 -28.06 3.43 -12.53
N LYS A 24 -27.67 3.77 -13.76
CA LYS A 24 -26.27 3.97 -14.16
C LYS A 24 -25.86 5.44 -14.13
N TRP A 25 -24.56 5.70 -14.02
CA TRP A 25 -24.03 7.07 -14.08
C TRP A 25 -24.02 7.64 -15.50
N GLY A 26 -23.61 6.81 -16.46
CA GLY A 26 -23.49 7.19 -17.85
C GLY A 26 -22.16 6.74 -18.44
N SER A 27 -22.29 5.77 -19.34
CA SER A 27 -21.26 5.28 -20.24
C SER A 27 -21.78 5.32 -21.67
N LEU A 28 -20.85 5.52 -22.62
CA LEU A 28 -21.13 5.39 -24.03
C LEU A 28 -21.08 3.89 -24.38
N GLU A 29 -22.24 3.29 -24.59
CA GLU A 29 -22.37 1.87 -24.95
C GLU A 29 -23.02 1.78 -26.33
N ASN A 30 -22.35 1.11 -27.28
CA ASN A 30 -22.84 0.94 -28.66
C ASN A 30 -23.21 2.27 -29.37
N GLY A 31 -22.48 3.36 -29.07
CA GLY A 31 -22.72 4.67 -29.67
C GLY A 31 -23.91 5.44 -29.08
N SER A 32 -24.48 4.99 -27.95
CA SER A 32 -25.52 5.71 -27.23
C SER A 32 -25.17 5.87 -25.76
N TRP A 33 -25.49 7.02 -25.18
CA TRP A 33 -25.32 7.29 -23.77
C TRP A 33 -26.42 6.62 -22.94
N ASN A 34 -26.01 5.89 -21.91
CA ASN A 34 -26.91 5.34 -20.89
C ASN A 34 -26.85 6.16 -19.59
N GLY A 35 -27.52 5.74 -18.51
CA GLY A 35 -27.38 6.40 -17.22
C GLY A 35 -27.99 7.80 -17.14
N MET A 36 -27.59 8.51 -16.09
CA MET A 36 -27.91 9.93 -15.91
C MET A 36 -27.47 10.79 -17.10
N LEU A 37 -26.31 10.50 -17.71
CA LEU A 37 -25.85 11.19 -18.92
C LEU A 37 -26.77 10.91 -20.12
N GLY A 38 -27.26 9.67 -20.26
CA GLY A 38 -28.21 9.29 -21.30
C GLY A 38 -29.56 10.00 -21.18
N ASP A 39 -30.07 10.14 -19.95
CA ASP A 39 -31.32 10.86 -19.70
C ASP A 39 -31.20 12.35 -20.11
N VAL A 40 -30.04 12.97 -19.89
CA VAL A 40 -29.76 14.34 -20.37
C VAL A 40 -29.55 14.37 -21.88
N TYR A 41 -28.80 13.42 -22.44
CA TYR A 41 -28.53 13.34 -23.88
C TYR A 41 -29.81 13.18 -24.72
N ARG A 42 -30.79 12.44 -24.21
CA ARG A 42 -32.11 12.26 -24.84
C ARG A 42 -33.09 13.43 -24.58
N GLY A 43 -32.71 14.41 -23.76
CA GLY A 43 -33.56 15.54 -23.40
C GLY A 43 -34.68 15.20 -22.42
N GLU A 44 -34.57 14.08 -21.70
CA GLU A 44 -35.54 13.68 -20.67
C GLU A 44 -35.29 14.42 -19.34
N LYS A 45 -34.06 14.92 -19.15
CA LYS A 45 -33.62 15.74 -18.01
C LYS A 45 -32.78 16.91 -18.51
N ASP A 46 -32.91 18.07 -17.86
CA ASP A 46 -32.18 19.27 -18.27
C ASP A 46 -30.72 19.31 -17.77
N LEU A 47 -30.46 18.65 -16.63
CA LEU A 47 -29.15 18.68 -15.96
C LEU A 47 -28.92 17.38 -15.19
N ALA A 48 -27.69 16.86 -15.26
CA ALA A 48 -27.21 15.80 -14.38
C ALA A 48 -26.21 16.37 -13.36
N ILE A 49 -26.40 16.08 -12.08
CA ILE A 49 -25.51 16.51 -11.01
C ILE A 49 -25.03 15.27 -10.27
N ASN A 50 -23.75 14.96 -10.42
CA ASN A 50 -23.06 13.92 -9.67
C ASN A 50 -21.54 14.19 -9.70
N TYR A 51 -20.76 13.34 -9.04
CA TYR A 51 -19.30 13.29 -9.12
C TYR A 51 -18.85 12.71 -10.47
N PHE A 52 -19.05 13.48 -11.55
CA PHE A 52 -18.59 13.09 -12.87
C PHE A 52 -17.14 13.48 -13.07
N THR A 53 -16.29 12.50 -13.36
CA THR A 53 -14.96 12.77 -13.92
C THR A 53 -15.12 13.35 -15.32
N ILE A 54 -14.54 14.54 -15.53
CA ILE A 54 -14.45 15.19 -16.83
C ILE A 54 -13.41 14.41 -17.66
N THR A 55 -13.87 13.75 -18.72
CA THR A 55 -13.04 12.98 -19.66
C THR A 55 -13.28 13.49 -21.07
N ASP A 56 -12.30 13.31 -21.97
CA ASP A 56 -12.40 13.78 -23.36
C ASP A 56 -13.56 13.13 -24.12
N GLU A 57 -13.91 11.88 -23.80
CA GLU A 57 -15.06 11.17 -24.39
C GLU A 57 -16.38 11.84 -24.00
N ARG A 58 -16.54 12.22 -22.73
CA ARG A 58 -17.76 12.90 -22.27
C ARG A 58 -17.82 14.35 -22.74
N ALA A 59 -16.68 15.04 -22.78
CA ALA A 59 -16.62 16.44 -23.20
C ALA A 59 -16.91 16.66 -24.69
N GLN A 60 -16.98 15.60 -25.50
CA GLN A 60 -17.41 15.68 -26.90
C GLN A 60 -18.92 15.90 -27.05
N ASP A 61 -19.72 15.31 -26.16
CA ASP A 61 -21.18 15.32 -26.24
C ASP A 61 -21.85 16.15 -25.12
N PHE A 62 -21.11 16.48 -24.05
CA PHE A 62 -21.63 17.21 -22.89
C PHE A 62 -20.75 18.40 -22.49
N ASP A 63 -21.40 19.48 -22.10
CA ASP A 63 -20.76 20.63 -21.46
C ASP A 63 -20.70 20.46 -19.93
N PHE A 64 -19.53 20.74 -19.35
CA PHE A 64 -19.29 20.68 -17.92
C PHE A 64 -19.12 22.06 -17.31
N SER A 65 -19.56 22.22 -16.06
CA SER A 65 -19.19 23.38 -15.25
C SER A 65 -17.72 23.32 -14.82
N VAL A 66 -17.22 24.43 -14.29
CA VAL A 66 -15.88 24.44 -13.67
C VAL A 66 -15.85 23.47 -12.50
N SER A 67 -14.82 22.62 -12.45
CA SER A 67 -14.64 21.68 -11.35
C SER A 67 -14.59 22.40 -10.00
N TYR A 68 -15.48 22.00 -9.09
CA TYR A 68 -15.53 22.51 -7.71
C TYR A 68 -14.89 21.56 -6.70
N TYR A 69 -14.51 20.35 -7.13
CA TYR A 69 -13.92 19.32 -6.29
C TYR A 69 -12.89 18.52 -7.11
N ASN A 70 -11.67 18.41 -6.57
CA ASN A 70 -10.66 17.52 -7.12
C ASN A 70 -10.52 16.32 -6.20
N GLU A 71 -10.86 15.14 -6.72
CA GLU A 71 -10.63 13.87 -6.05
C GLU A 71 -9.33 13.22 -6.54
N GLY A 72 -8.71 12.42 -5.68
CA GLY A 72 -7.56 11.59 -6.03
C GLY A 72 -7.93 10.11 -5.97
N PHE A 73 -7.32 9.31 -6.84
CA PHE A 73 -7.47 7.85 -6.78
C PHE A 73 -6.65 7.28 -5.63
N GLY A 74 -7.27 6.42 -4.83
CA GLY A 74 -6.63 5.65 -3.78
C GLY A 74 -6.93 4.17 -3.92
N PHE A 75 -5.98 3.33 -3.50
CA PHE A 75 -6.22 1.90 -3.38
C PHE A 75 -6.68 1.58 -1.96
N ILE A 76 -7.75 0.81 -1.86
CA ILE A 76 -8.21 0.26 -0.58
C ILE A 76 -7.73 -1.19 -0.53
N GLY A 77 -6.86 -1.48 0.43
CA GLY A 77 -6.36 -2.82 0.70
C GLY A 77 -6.52 -3.15 2.18
N LEU A 78 -6.53 -4.45 2.49
CA LEU A 78 -6.45 -4.89 3.87
C LEU A 78 -5.08 -4.52 4.45
N ILE A 79 -5.06 -3.97 5.65
CA ILE A 79 -3.82 -3.78 6.40
C ILE A 79 -3.31 -5.18 6.76
N PRO A 80 -2.06 -5.55 6.41
CA PRO A 80 -1.52 -6.85 6.76
C PRO A 80 -1.41 -6.99 8.28
N VAL A 81 -1.67 -8.20 8.79
CA VAL A 81 -1.51 -8.50 10.22
C VAL A 81 -0.04 -8.27 10.60
N PRO A 82 0.26 -7.42 11.61
CA PRO A 82 1.63 -7.19 12.02
C PRO A 82 2.24 -8.48 12.56
N LEU A 83 3.52 -8.73 12.24
CA LEU A 83 4.23 -9.88 12.80
C LEU A 83 4.31 -9.76 14.33
N PRO A 84 4.28 -10.89 15.06
CA PRO A 84 4.51 -10.89 16.50
C PRO A 84 5.85 -10.20 16.84
N PRO A 85 5.90 -9.32 17.86
CA PRO A 85 7.12 -8.57 18.20
C PRO A 85 8.34 -9.47 18.43
N ALA A 86 8.14 -10.65 19.01
CA ALA A 86 9.19 -11.62 19.31
C ALA A 86 9.85 -12.23 18.05
N MET A 87 9.12 -12.32 16.93
CA MET A 87 9.63 -12.90 15.68
C MET A 87 10.12 -11.84 14.70
N SER A 88 9.86 -10.55 14.97
CA SER A 88 10.28 -9.42 14.14
C SER A 88 11.80 -9.34 13.95
N LEU A 89 12.59 -9.78 14.94
CA LEU A 89 14.06 -9.80 14.86
C LEU A 89 14.59 -10.96 14.01
N LEU A 90 13.91 -12.11 14.00
CA LEU A 90 14.36 -13.32 13.31
C LEU A 90 13.91 -13.35 11.85
N PHE A 91 12.73 -12.81 11.56
CA PHE A 91 12.10 -12.81 10.24
C PHE A 91 12.91 -12.18 9.10
N PRO A 92 13.64 -11.05 9.26
CA PRO A 92 14.38 -10.45 8.15
C PRO A 92 15.62 -11.25 7.73
N PHE A 93 16.04 -12.25 8.52
CA PHE A 93 17.25 -13.02 8.28
C PHE A 93 16.93 -14.47 7.90
N SER A 94 17.65 -15.00 6.91
CA SER A 94 17.43 -16.37 6.44
C SER A 94 17.90 -17.40 7.48
N PRO A 95 17.30 -18.61 7.51
CA PRO A 95 17.79 -19.72 8.34
C PRO A 95 19.27 -20.05 8.08
N VAL A 96 19.73 -19.84 6.85
CA VAL A 96 21.14 -20.07 6.46
C VAL A 96 22.08 -19.12 7.18
N LEU A 97 21.72 -17.84 7.34
CA LEU A 97 22.51 -16.88 8.12
C LEU A 97 22.66 -17.36 9.56
N TRP A 98 21.55 -17.75 10.20
CA TRP A 98 21.57 -18.23 11.59
C TRP A 98 22.44 -19.48 11.75
N MET A 99 22.33 -20.45 10.85
CA MET A 99 23.20 -21.64 10.85
C MET A 99 24.67 -21.26 10.65
N SER A 100 24.98 -20.30 9.77
CA SER A 100 26.34 -19.83 9.55
C SER A 100 26.93 -19.12 10.78
N LEU A 101 26.13 -18.35 11.49
CA LEU A 101 26.53 -17.69 12.74
C LEU A 101 26.85 -18.72 13.83
N MET A 102 25.99 -19.75 14.00
CA MET A 102 26.25 -20.83 14.95
C MET A 102 27.53 -21.60 14.61
N ALA A 103 27.75 -21.89 13.33
CA ALA A 103 28.97 -22.56 12.86
C ALA A 103 30.22 -21.71 13.14
N MET A 104 30.16 -20.41 12.86
CA MET A 104 31.26 -19.48 13.13
C MET A 104 31.60 -19.42 14.63
N ILE A 105 30.60 -19.34 15.50
CA ILE A 105 30.80 -19.36 16.96
C ILE A 105 31.43 -20.69 17.38
N ALA A 106 30.96 -21.82 16.88
CA ALA A 106 31.51 -23.13 17.21
C ALA A 106 32.99 -23.25 16.81
N VAL A 107 33.35 -22.80 15.61
CA VAL A 107 34.75 -22.78 15.13
C VAL A 107 35.61 -21.87 16.01
N ALA A 108 35.11 -20.69 16.37
CA ALA A 108 35.82 -19.77 17.27
C ALA A 108 36.06 -20.42 18.65
N CYS A 109 35.04 -21.03 19.25
CA CYS A 109 35.17 -21.76 20.51
C CYS A 109 36.18 -22.91 20.41
N MET A 110 36.11 -23.73 19.36
CA MET A 110 37.06 -24.82 19.15
C MET A 110 38.50 -24.31 19.01
N SER A 111 38.70 -23.26 18.23
CA SER A 111 40.03 -22.66 18.05
C SER A 111 40.59 -22.14 19.38
N PHE A 112 39.76 -21.47 20.18
CA PHE A 112 40.14 -21.00 21.51
C PHE A 112 40.49 -22.16 22.44
N HIS A 113 39.69 -23.23 22.47
CA HIS A 113 39.99 -24.41 23.28
C HIS A 113 41.32 -25.07 22.89
N VAL A 114 41.60 -25.21 21.58
CA VAL A 114 42.87 -25.77 21.11
C VAL A 114 44.05 -24.88 21.54
N LEU A 115 43.92 -23.56 21.43
CA LEU A 115 44.97 -22.63 21.86
C LEU A 115 45.20 -22.70 23.38
N GLN A 116 44.15 -22.81 24.19
CA GLN A 116 44.29 -23.00 25.64
C GLN A 116 45.03 -24.30 25.98
N LEU A 117 44.68 -25.41 25.31
CA LEU A 117 45.38 -26.67 25.51
C LEU A 117 46.86 -26.59 25.11
N GLN A 118 47.18 -25.88 24.03
CA GLN A 118 48.57 -25.66 23.60
C GLN A 118 49.33 -24.77 24.59
N TYR A 119 48.68 -23.74 25.12
CA TYR A 119 49.24 -22.84 26.12
C TYR A 119 49.56 -23.60 27.42
N ASP A 120 48.61 -24.35 27.96
CA ASP A 120 48.77 -25.13 29.19
C ASP A 120 49.87 -26.20 29.05
N ARG A 121 49.91 -26.90 27.90
CA ARG A 121 50.96 -27.88 27.62
C ARG A 121 52.35 -27.24 27.58
N SER A 122 52.47 -26.09 26.91
CA SER A 122 53.75 -25.37 26.79
C SER A 122 54.24 -24.88 28.14
N ARG A 123 53.32 -24.39 28.99
CA ARG A 123 53.61 -23.98 30.36
C ARG A 123 54.10 -25.14 31.21
N SER A 124 53.39 -26.27 31.22
CA SER A 124 53.78 -27.47 32.00
C SER A 124 55.17 -27.99 31.61
N ILE A 125 55.50 -28.00 30.31
CA ILE A 125 56.84 -28.40 29.85
C ILE A 125 57.90 -27.42 30.36
N SER A 126 57.64 -26.11 30.27
CA SER A 126 58.59 -25.10 30.76
C SER A 126 58.85 -25.21 32.27
N GLU A 127 57.82 -25.44 33.07
CA GLU A 127 57.92 -25.64 34.52
C GLU A 127 58.71 -26.93 34.84
N SER A 128 58.52 -28.01 34.07
CA SER A 128 59.26 -29.26 34.25
C SER A 128 60.76 -29.15 33.91
N ILE A 129 61.12 -28.38 32.88
CA ILE A 129 62.53 -28.17 32.48
C ILE A 129 63.26 -27.36 33.55
N ILE A 130 62.62 -26.30 34.07
CA ILE A 130 63.19 -25.48 35.16
C ILE A 130 63.43 -26.33 36.40
N ALA A 131 62.48 -27.19 36.78
CA ALA A 131 62.59 -28.06 37.95
C ALA A 131 63.72 -29.10 37.86
N VAL A 132 64.06 -29.59 36.65
CA VAL A 132 65.18 -30.54 36.45
C VAL A 132 66.54 -29.84 36.43
N SER A 133 66.57 -28.54 36.13
CA SER A 133 67.79 -27.74 36.04
C SER A 133 68.30 -27.18 37.38
N GLN A 134 67.52 -27.31 38.46
CA GLN A 134 67.89 -26.95 39.84
C GLN A 134 68.34 -28.17 40.63
#